data_AF-A0A8S4RMA7-F1
#
_entry.id   AF-A0A8S4RMA7-F1
#
_cell.length_a   1.000
_cell.length_b   1.000
_cell.length_c   1.000
_cell.angle_alpha   90.00
_cell.angle_beta   90.00
_cell.angle_gamma   90.00
#
_symmetry.space_group_name_H-M   'P 1'
#
loop_
_entity.id
_entity.type
_entity.pdbx_description
1 polymer ?
#
loop_
_entity_poly.entity_id
_entity_poly.type
_entity_poly.pdbx_seq_one_letter_code
_entity_poly.pdbx_strand_id
1 'polypeptide(L)'
;MIPVVLYDLANAILTGVRPPLLHSDCVDYFKGVEQLDQISNMPPVMDEGLWVSMCKLRRGKIENEIRLILRHRHQAELAARNKTIQLVLPAGQVEITTTGHMDDFEDATLIPREEIEKVNQVILHVGEWKLRMMRKQIEFRKGILSKEWEHAQMKMKLRHMEQELYSYQRLKIPKELQSYLKNKELGYTDEQEYAKMEKEMEASKVSVNKILNEQIKRVEEVEMKINALEAQAQELEKLIVSLNAKVSEKRLNEDPLEPIRIRRVFKKRMETLVTRGQLIREVQGHHTRIVLLQTELELLRLKTYPTLASFRTIT
;
A
#
# COMPACT_ATOMS: atom_id res chain seq x y z
N MET A 1 34.24 95.19 20.85
CA MET A 1 34.69 95.12 19.44
C MET A 1 34.88 93.66 19.07
N ILE A 2 34.19 93.19 18.04
CA ILE A 2 34.15 91.77 17.63
C ILE A 2 35.55 91.37 17.12
N PRO A 3 36.09 90.16 17.44
CA PRO A 3 37.41 89.71 16.99
C PRO A 3 37.65 89.84 15.47
N VAL A 4 36.59 89.68 14.67
CA VAL A 4 36.60 89.84 13.21
C VAL A 4 37.01 91.25 12.77
N VAL A 5 36.52 92.29 13.47
CA VAL A 5 36.76 93.70 13.10
C VAL A 5 38.24 94.09 13.24
N LEU A 6 38.91 93.57 14.28
CA LEU A 6 40.35 93.81 14.47
C LEU A 6 41.21 92.99 13.49
N TYR A 7 40.73 91.82 13.06
CA TYR A 7 41.40 91.03 12.02
C TYR A 7 41.35 91.75 10.67
N ASP A 8 40.20 92.31 10.32
CA ASP A 8 40.03 93.12 9.11
C ASP A 8 40.89 94.39 9.15
N LEU A 9 41.00 95.05 10.32
CA LEU A 9 41.91 96.18 10.51
C LEU A 9 43.38 95.78 10.33
N ALA A 10 43.81 94.66 10.91
CA ALA A 10 45.18 94.16 10.77
C ALA A 10 45.53 93.92 9.29
N ASN A 11 44.63 93.27 8.55
CA ASN A 11 44.81 93.03 7.12
C ASN A 11 44.81 94.34 6.31
N ALA A 12 43.93 95.29 6.64
CA ALA A 12 43.89 96.60 5.99
C ALA A 12 45.21 97.35 6.18
N ILE A 13 45.76 97.37 7.40
CA ILE A 13 47.03 98.04 7.71
C ILE A 13 48.19 97.43 6.93
N LEU A 14 48.28 96.08 6.88
CA LEU A 14 49.34 95.38 6.16
C LEU A 14 49.28 95.61 4.65
N THR A 15 48.08 95.51 4.06
CA THR A 15 47.89 95.65 2.61
C THR A 15 47.86 97.10 2.14
N GLY A 16 47.60 98.03 3.06
CA GLY A 16 47.38 99.44 2.75
C GLY A 16 46.08 99.72 2.01
N VAL A 17 45.18 98.73 1.90
CA VAL A 17 43.89 98.85 1.23
C VAL A 17 42.80 98.79 2.28
N ARG A 18 41.97 99.84 2.33
CA ARG A 18 40.83 99.89 3.25
C ARG A 18 39.68 99.00 2.71
N PRO A 19 39.19 98.03 3.49
CA PRO A 19 38.01 97.26 3.11
C PRO A 19 36.72 98.11 3.19
N PRO A 20 35.71 97.84 2.35
CA PRO A 20 34.50 98.65 2.25
C PRO A 20 33.66 98.75 3.54
N LEU A 21 33.70 97.70 4.37
CA LEU A 21 32.87 97.55 5.58
C LEU A 21 33.71 97.59 6.87
N LEU A 22 34.73 98.46 6.91
CA LEU A 22 35.51 98.65 8.13
C LEU A 22 34.74 99.51 9.15
N HIS A 23 34.71 99.08 10.41
CA HIS A 23 34.07 99.80 11.51
C HIS A 23 34.65 101.22 11.69
N SER A 24 33.81 102.22 12.04
CA SER A 24 34.19 103.64 12.15
C SER A 24 35.49 103.87 12.94
N ASP A 25 35.60 103.28 14.12
CA ASP A 25 36.79 103.48 14.98
C ASP A 25 38.07 102.89 14.35
N CYS A 26 37.93 101.81 13.59
CA CYS A 26 39.04 101.18 12.86
C CYS A 26 39.41 101.98 11.61
N VAL A 27 38.44 102.68 11.02
CA VAL A 27 38.66 103.61 9.91
C VAL A 27 39.49 104.79 10.36
N ASP A 28 39.17 105.39 11.50
CA ASP A 28 39.91 106.53 12.02
C ASP A 28 41.34 106.14 12.40
N TYR A 29 41.51 104.95 13.01
CA TYR A 29 42.85 104.39 13.26
C TYR A 29 43.64 104.14 11.97
N PHE A 30 43.01 103.54 10.96
CA PHE A 30 43.64 103.27 9.66
C PHE A 30 44.08 104.57 8.96
N LYS A 31 43.22 105.60 8.96
CA LYS A 31 43.57 106.94 8.43
C LYS A 31 44.74 107.57 9.17
N GLY A 32 44.83 107.38 10.49
CA GLY A 32 45.99 107.82 11.28
C GLY A 32 47.29 107.17 10.81
N VAL A 33 47.26 105.87 10.48
CA VAL A 33 48.43 105.18 9.91
C VAL A 33 48.76 105.72 8.51
N GLU A 34 47.75 105.99 7.66
CA GLU A 34 47.97 106.62 6.35
C GLU A 34 48.57 108.02 6.46
N GLN A 35 48.13 108.82 7.43
CA GLN A 35 48.68 110.14 7.68
C GLN A 35 50.17 110.06 8.07
N LEU A 36 50.56 109.10 8.89
CA LEU A 36 51.96 108.89 9.29
C LEU A 36 52.87 108.46 8.13
N ASP A 37 52.29 107.86 7.08
CA ASP A 37 53.03 107.41 5.90
C ASP A 37 53.09 108.47 4.79
N GLN A 38 52.47 109.64 4.97
CA GLN A 38 52.57 110.75 4.03
C GLN A 38 54.02 111.17 3.83
N ILE A 39 54.40 111.45 2.58
CA ILE A 39 55.77 111.82 2.21
C ILE A 39 56.23 113.13 2.88
N SER A 40 55.29 113.99 3.28
CA SER A 40 55.55 115.20 4.07
C SER A 40 56.17 114.91 5.44
N ASN A 41 55.96 113.70 5.98
CA ASN A 41 56.54 113.24 7.24
C ASN A 41 57.88 112.52 7.06
N MET A 42 58.40 112.46 5.82
CA MET A 42 59.70 111.88 5.53
C MET A 42 60.82 112.78 6.06
N PRO A 43 61.79 112.24 6.82
CA PRO A 43 62.96 113.01 7.25
C PRO A 43 63.78 113.54 6.06
N PRO A 44 64.31 114.77 6.13
CA PRO A 44 65.04 115.37 5.00
C PRO A 44 66.36 114.66 4.64
N VAL A 45 66.86 113.76 5.50
CA VAL A 45 68.10 112.98 5.30
C VAL A 45 67.83 111.64 4.61
N MET A 46 66.56 111.29 4.37
CA MET A 46 66.13 109.99 3.85
C MET A 46 65.71 110.08 2.38
N ASP A 47 66.02 109.05 1.60
CA ASP A 47 65.50 108.90 0.24
C ASP A 47 64.12 108.22 0.24
N GLU A 48 63.35 108.47 -0.82
CA GLU A 48 61.98 107.99 -0.95
C GLU A 48 61.89 106.45 -0.90
N GLY A 49 62.87 105.73 -1.46
CA GLY A 49 62.91 104.27 -1.45
C GLY A 49 63.04 103.68 -0.04
N LEU A 50 63.89 104.28 0.80
CA LEU A 50 64.02 103.89 2.20
C LEU A 50 62.78 104.27 3.02
N TRP A 51 62.14 105.42 2.73
CA TRP A 51 60.89 105.83 3.37
C TRP A 51 59.75 104.83 3.11
N VAL A 52 59.55 104.43 1.85
CA VAL A 52 58.56 103.40 1.48
C VAL A 52 58.83 102.08 2.21
N SER A 53 60.10 101.70 2.34
CA SER A 53 60.50 100.50 3.08
C SER A 53 60.20 100.61 4.58
N MET A 54 60.46 101.78 5.18
CA MET A 54 60.14 102.07 6.58
C MET A 54 58.62 102.07 6.84
N CYS A 55 57.81 102.63 5.94
CA CYS A 55 56.34 102.57 6.03
C CYS A 55 55.83 101.12 5.99
N LYS A 56 56.38 100.28 5.10
CA LYS A 56 56.05 98.84 5.06
C LYS A 56 56.41 98.13 6.35
N LEU A 57 57.60 98.37 6.90
CA LEU A 57 58.04 97.78 8.17
C LEU A 57 57.18 98.25 9.35
N ARG A 58 56.80 99.54 9.37
CA ARG A 58 55.89 100.11 10.37
C ARG A 58 54.52 99.43 10.32
N ARG A 59 53.92 99.34 9.14
CA ARG A 59 52.62 98.66 8.92
C ARG A 59 52.68 97.20 9.33
N GLY A 60 53.75 96.49 8.96
CA GLY A 60 53.98 95.10 9.38
C GLY A 60 54.13 94.97 10.90
N LYS A 61 54.81 95.89 11.57
CA LYS A 61 54.89 95.90 13.04
C LYS A 61 53.53 96.13 13.69
N ILE A 62 52.79 97.14 13.23
CA ILE A 62 51.45 97.46 13.76
C ILE A 62 50.49 96.28 13.57
N GLU A 63 50.50 95.65 12.41
CA GLU A 63 49.69 94.46 12.14
C GLU A 63 50.04 93.31 13.09
N ASN A 64 51.32 93.04 13.32
CA ASN A 64 51.75 91.98 14.25
C ASN A 64 51.26 92.22 15.68
N GLU A 65 51.35 93.46 16.18
CA GLU A 65 50.83 93.83 17.51
C GLU A 65 49.32 93.62 17.60
N ILE A 66 48.55 94.03 16.58
CA ILE A 66 47.10 93.81 16.53
C ILE A 66 46.77 92.31 16.56
N ARG A 67 47.52 91.48 15.81
CA ARG A 67 47.35 90.02 15.84
C ARG A 67 47.70 89.41 17.19
N LEU A 68 48.71 89.92 17.88
CA LEU A 68 49.07 89.46 19.22
C LEU A 68 47.93 89.73 20.21
N ILE A 69 47.36 90.94 20.18
CA ILE A 69 46.20 91.33 21.00
C ILE A 69 45.00 90.42 20.71
N LEU A 70 44.74 90.10 19.44
CA LEU A 70 43.67 89.18 19.05
C LEU A 70 43.86 87.78 19.64
N ARG A 71 45.06 87.22 19.54
CA ARG A 71 45.38 85.89 20.12
C ARG A 71 45.20 85.89 21.63
N HIS A 72 45.72 86.91 22.31
CA HIS A 72 45.59 87.02 23.76
C HIS A 72 44.12 87.14 24.19
N ARG A 73 43.33 87.96 23.49
CA ARG A 73 41.88 88.08 23.76
C ARG A 73 41.14 86.76 23.55
N HIS A 74 41.45 86.05 22.46
CA HIS A 74 40.84 84.75 22.18
C HIS A 74 41.20 83.71 23.25
N GLN A 75 42.46 83.65 23.68
CA GLN A 75 42.90 82.77 24.76
C GLN A 75 42.20 83.10 26.08
N ALA A 76 42.09 84.38 26.43
CA ALA A 76 41.38 84.82 27.63
C ALA A 76 39.88 84.46 27.58
N GLU A 77 39.25 84.60 26.42
CA GLU A 77 37.85 84.21 26.22
C GLU A 77 37.66 82.70 26.34
N LEU A 78 38.52 81.89 25.71
CA LEU A 78 38.51 80.44 25.84
C LEU A 78 38.71 80.01 27.30
N ALA A 79 39.67 80.60 28.00
CA ALA A 79 39.90 80.32 29.41
C ALA A 79 38.72 80.74 30.30
N ALA A 80 38.03 81.83 29.96
CA ALA A 80 36.84 82.29 30.68
C ALA A 80 35.62 81.37 30.46
N ARG A 81 35.52 80.75 29.28
CA ARG A 81 34.41 79.84 28.92
C ARG A 81 34.69 78.38 29.30
N ASN A 82 35.93 77.92 29.17
CA ASN A 82 36.35 76.55 29.44
C ASN A 82 36.58 76.35 30.94
N LYS A 83 35.49 76.35 31.70
CA LYS A 83 35.50 76.12 33.14
C LYS A 83 35.04 74.70 33.43
N THR A 84 35.82 74.00 34.24
CA THR A 84 35.43 72.72 34.83
C THR A 84 34.36 72.95 35.89
N ILE A 85 33.25 72.23 35.81
CA ILE A 85 32.16 72.29 36.80
C ILE A 85 32.05 70.91 37.45
N GLN A 86 31.98 70.89 38.78
CA GLN A 86 31.73 69.65 39.52
C GLN A 86 30.23 69.39 39.61
N LEU A 87 29.80 68.22 39.13
CA LEU A 87 28.43 67.73 39.27
C LEU A 87 28.41 66.59 40.28
N VAL A 88 27.50 66.64 41.24
CA VAL A 88 27.30 65.57 42.22
C VAL A 88 26.05 64.79 41.82
N LEU A 89 26.25 63.58 41.32
CA LEU A 89 25.18 62.68 40.88
C LEU A 89 25.07 61.47 41.82
N PRO A 90 23.85 60.98 42.11
CA PRO A 90 23.66 59.72 42.82
C PRO A 90 24.27 58.51 42.10
N ALA A 91 24.65 57.50 42.87
CA ALA A 91 25.09 56.21 42.33
C ALA A 91 23.99 55.60 41.43
N GLY A 92 24.38 55.13 40.25
CA GLY A 92 23.47 54.59 39.22
C GLY A 92 23.07 55.56 38.11
N GLN A 93 23.40 56.86 38.24
CA GLN A 93 23.32 57.83 37.12
C GLN A 93 24.65 58.00 36.37
N VAL A 94 25.69 57.32 36.86
CA VAL A 94 27.01 57.27 36.26
C VAL A 94 27.23 55.82 35.84
N GLU A 95 27.26 55.57 34.53
CA GLU A 95 27.42 54.22 33.96
C GLU A 95 28.89 53.81 33.80
N ILE A 96 29.82 54.77 33.92
CA ILE A 96 31.27 54.51 33.85
C ILE A 96 31.80 54.03 35.20
N THR A 97 32.85 53.21 35.14
CA THR A 97 33.56 52.74 36.33
C THR A 97 34.48 53.86 36.83
N THR A 98 34.20 54.39 38.02
CA THR A 98 34.99 55.49 38.61
C THR A 98 36.13 54.94 39.45
N THR A 99 37.37 55.26 39.09
CA THR A 99 38.58 55.09 39.93
C THR A 99 38.84 56.30 40.82
N GLY A 100 38.14 57.41 40.56
CA GLY A 100 38.23 58.66 41.33
C GLY A 100 39.20 59.68 40.71
N HIS A 101 39.79 59.36 39.56
CA HIS A 101 40.60 60.26 38.76
C HIS A 101 39.75 61.04 37.76
N MET A 102 40.18 62.25 37.37
CA MET A 102 39.45 63.05 36.38
C MET A 102 39.53 62.44 34.97
N ASP A 103 40.55 61.60 34.73
CA ASP A 103 40.79 60.94 33.46
C ASP A 103 39.70 59.89 33.13
N ASP A 104 38.99 59.37 34.14
CA ASP A 104 37.86 58.44 33.94
C ASP A 104 36.73 59.06 33.12
N PHE A 105 36.68 60.39 33.02
CA PHE A 105 35.61 61.15 32.40
C PHE A 105 35.96 61.72 31.02
N GLU A 106 37.14 61.46 30.47
CA GLU A 106 37.54 61.98 29.15
C GLU A 106 36.61 61.49 28.02
N ASP A 107 36.18 60.23 28.09
CA ASP A 107 35.24 59.61 27.15
C ASP A 107 33.76 59.69 27.61
N ALA A 108 33.48 60.43 28.68
CA ALA A 108 32.14 60.54 29.23
C ALA A 108 31.36 61.71 28.60
N THR A 109 30.08 61.48 28.30
CA THR A 109 29.17 62.52 27.83
C THR A 109 27.96 62.63 28.75
N LEU A 110 27.55 63.86 29.07
CA LEU A 110 26.35 64.11 29.85
C LEU A 110 25.12 64.04 28.94
N ILE A 111 24.21 63.10 29.22
CA ILE A 111 22.96 62.93 28.47
C ILE A 111 21.80 63.54 29.27
N PRO A 112 21.00 64.45 28.69
CA PRO A 112 19.81 64.96 29.35
C PRO A 112 18.81 63.85 29.66
N ARG A 113 18.21 63.90 30.86
CA ARG A 113 17.20 62.93 31.30
C ARG A 113 16.03 62.81 30.31
N GLU A 114 15.62 63.91 29.69
CA GLU A 114 14.51 63.93 28.71
C GLU A 114 14.76 62.98 27.53
N GLU A 115 16.00 62.87 27.05
CA GLU A 115 16.34 61.98 25.93
C GLU A 115 16.29 60.51 26.36
N ILE A 116 16.77 60.21 27.56
CA ILE A 116 16.69 58.86 28.15
C ILE A 116 15.22 58.45 28.32
N GLU A 117 14.36 59.35 28.79
CA GLU A 117 12.94 59.08 28.95
C GLU A 117 12.22 58.85 27.62
N LYS A 118 12.57 59.60 26.56
CA LYS A 118 12.05 59.36 25.20
C LYS A 118 12.43 57.96 24.70
N VAL A 119 13.69 57.57 24.86
CA VAL A 119 14.16 56.22 24.48
C VAL A 119 13.42 55.14 25.28
N ASN A 120 13.26 55.33 26.60
CA ASN A 120 12.53 54.40 27.45
C ASN A 120 11.06 54.25 27.02
N GLN A 121 10.40 55.33 26.62
CA GLN A 121 9.04 55.26 26.09
C GLN A 121 8.96 54.44 24.80
N VAL A 122 9.93 54.59 23.89
CA VAL A 122 10.03 53.78 22.68
C VAL A 122 10.27 52.31 23.02
N ILE A 123 11.16 52.02 23.97
CA ILE A 123 11.43 50.65 24.43
C ILE A 123 10.17 50.01 25.01
N LEU A 124 9.41 50.74 25.83
CA LEU A 124 8.15 50.24 26.39
C LEU A 124 7.13 49.95 25.28
N HIS A 125 6.98 50.86 24.31
CA HIS A 125 6.07 50.67 23.19
C HIS A 125 6.43 49.44 22.34
N VAL A 126 7.72 49.29 22.01
CA VAL A 126 8.23 48.11 21.28
C VAL A 126 8.05 46.83 22.12
N GLY A 127 8.26 46.92 23.43
CA GLY A 127 8.02 45.82 24.38
C GLY A 127 6.56 45.36 24.37
N GLU A 128 5.60 46.28 24.45
CA GLU A 128 4.17 45.98 24.35
C GLU A 128 3.81 45.33 23.01
N TRP A 129 4.38 45.85 21.92
CA TRP A 129 4.18 45.29 20.59
C TRP A 129 4.72 43.87 20.49
N LYS A 130 5.94 43.61 21.00
CA LYS A 130 6.52 42.26 21.09
C LYS A 130 5.62 41.32 21.88
N LEU A 131 5.14 41.73 23.06
CA LEU A 131 4.23 40.92 23.87
C LEU A 131 2.91 40.61 23.15
N ARG A 132 2.36 41.58 22.42
CA ARG A 132 1.16 41.39 21.59
C ARG A 132 1.40 40.37 20.48
N MET A 133 2.55 40.45 19.81
CA MET A 133 2.92 39.50 18.76
C MET A 133 3.18 38.10 19.32
N MET A 134 3.84 37.99 20.47
CA MET A 134 4.01 36.70 21.15
C MET A 134 2.66 36.05 21.51
N ARG A 135 1.69 36.83 22.00
CA ARG A 135 0.33 36.32 22.25
C ARG A 135 -0.34 35.81 20.98
N LYS A 136 -0.25 36.55 19.87
CA LYS A 136 -0.76 36.11 18.56
C LYS A 136 -0.08 34.83 18.08
N GLN A 137 1.23 34.71 18.28
CA GLN A 137 1.99 33.52 17.90
C GLN A 137 1.56 32.29 18.69
N ILE A 138 1.31 32.43 20.00
CA ILE A 138 0.78 31.34 20.84
C ILE A 138 -0.58 30.89 20.31
N GLU A 139 -1.49 31.82 20.01
CA GLU A 139 -2.81 31.50 19.50
C GLU A 139 -2.75 30.81 18.12
N PHE A 140 -1.88 31.31 17.24
CA PHE A 140 -1.61 30.68 15.96
C PHE A 140 -1.08 29.24 16.12
N ARG A 141 -0.18 29.01 17.10
CA ARG A 141 0.35 27.67 17.38
C ARG A 141 -0.72 26.72 17.91
N LYS A 142 -1.65 27.18 18.75
CA LYS A 142 -2.82 26.39 19.17
C LYS A 142 -3.69 26.01 17.97
N GLY A 143 -3.91 26.96 17.05
CA GLY A 143 -4.63 26.71 15.81
C GLY A 143 -3.99 25.61 14.95
N ILE A 144 -2.66 25.67 14.78
CA ILE A 144 -1.89 24.63 14.08
C ILE A 144 -2.07 23.27 14.77
N LEU A 145 -1.87 23.20 16.09
CA LEU A 145 -2.01 21.95 16.83
C LEU A 145 -3.40 21.33 16.71
N SER A 146 -4.46 22.16 16.77
CA SER A 146 -5.84 21.69 16.55
C SER A 146 -6.01 21.11 15.16
N LYS A 147 -5.47 21.79 14.13
CA LYS A 147 -5.56 21.32 12.74
C LYS A 147 -4.74 20.06 12.48
N GLU A 148 -3.56 19.95 13.08
CA GLU A 148 -2.73 18.73 13.03
C GLU A 148 -3.47 17.55 13.67
N TRP A 149 -4.14 17.77 14.80
CA TRP A 149 -4.95 16.76 15.47
C TRP A 149 -6.16 16.33 14.62
N GLU A 150 -6.90 17.28 14.04
CA GLU A 150 -8.00 17.00 13.11
C GLU A 150 -7.52 16.17 11.92
N HIS A 151 -6.39 16.55 11.33
CA HIS A 151 -5.80 15.83 10.20
C HIS A 151 -5.38 14.40 10.60
N ALA A 152 -4.75 14.23 11.77
CA ALA A 152 -4.37 12.90 12.28
C ALA A 152 -5.60 12.01 12.50
N GLN A 153 -6.69 12.57 13.06
CA GLN A 153 -7.95 11.87 13.26
C GLN A 153 -8.55 11.43 11.92
N MET A 154 -8.65 12.35 10.95
CA MET A 154 -9.19 12.04 9.62
C MET A 154 -8.34 10.99 8.89
N LYS A 155 -7.01 11.09 8.98
CA LYS A 155 -6.10 10.10 8.41
C LYS A 155 -6.29 8.71 9.04
N MET A 156 -6.57 8.63 10.34
CA MET A 156 -6.88 7.36 11.00
C MET A 156 -8.21 6.78 10.53
N LYS A 157 -9.26 7.61 10.42
CA LYS A 157 -10.57 7.19 9.87
C LYS A 157 -10.44 6.69 8.43
N LEU A 158 -9.66 7.39 7.61
CA LEU A 158 -9.41 7.01 6.22
C LEU A 158 -8.77 5.62 6.15
N ARG A 159 -7.71 5.36 6.93
CA ARG A 159 -7.09 4.03 7.00
C ARG A 159 -8.06 2.94 7.45
N HIS A 160 -8.93 3.24 8.42
CA HIS A 160 -9.93 2.29 8.88
C HIS A 160 -10.92 1.94 7.75
N MET A 161 -11.44 2.95 7.05
CA MET A 161 -12.35 2.77 5.91
C MET A 161 -11.67 2.01 4.75
N GLU A 162 -10.41 2.30 4.45
CA GLU A 162 -9.63 1.55 3.44
C GLU A 162 -9.52 0.07 3.82
N GLN A 163 -9.31 -0.22 5.11
CA GLN A 163 -9.19 -1.59 5.59
C GLN A 163 -10.53 -2.32 5.60
N GLU A 164 -11.63 -1.64 5.95
CA GLU A 164 -12.98 -2.17 5.79
C GLU A 164 -13.28 -2.47 4.32
N LEU A 165 -12.98 -1.55 3.41
CA LEU A 165 -13.15 -1.74 1.97
C LEU A 165 -12.33 -2.93 1.45
N TYR A 166 -11.07 -3.05 1.87
CA TYR A 166 -10.24 -4.20 1.55
C TYR A 166 -10.84 -5.51 2.06
N SER A 167 -11.42 -5.51 3.27
CA SER A 167 -12.11 -6.68 3.83
C SER A 167 -13.36 -7.05 3.02
N TYR A 168 -14.16 -6.07 2.60
CA TYR A 168 -15.35 -6.29 1.79
C TYR A 168 -14.99 -6.82 0.39
N GLN A 169 -13.94 -6.29 -0.23
CA GLN A 169 -13.45 -6.78 -1.53
C GLN A 169 -12.96 -8.24 -1.47
N ARG A 170 -12.37 -8.65 -0.34
CA ARG A 170 -11.91 -10.03 -0.14
C ARG A 170 -12.98 -10.96 0.41
N LEU A 171 -14.14 -10.44 0.81
CA LEU A 171 -15.26 -11.24 1.26
C LEU A 171 -15.73 -12.10 0.09
N LYS A 172 -15.40 -13.39 0.13
CA LYS A 172 -15.91 -14.34 -0.84
C LYS A 172 -17.36 -14.62 -0.50
N ILE A 173 -18.26 -14.09 -1.32
CA ILE A 173 -19.69 -14.33 -1.20
C ILE A 173 -19.96 -15.82 -1.51
N PRO A 174 -20.66 -16.57 -0.64
CA PRO A 174 -21.09 -17.93 -0.94
C PRO A 174 -21.91 -17.96 -2.23
N LYS A 175 -21.72 -19.00 -3.06
CA LYS A 175 -22.39 -19.11 -4.37
C LYS A 175 -23.92 -19.02 -4.27
N GLU A 176 -24.51 -19.51 -3.18
CA GLU A 176 -25.95 -19.42 -2.91
C GLU A 176 -26.42 -17.96 -2.78
N LEU A 177 -25.69 -17.13 -2.02
CA LEU A 177 -26.00 -15.72 -1.84
C LEU A 177 -25.76 -14.93 -3.15
N GLN A 178 -24.75 -15.32 -3.93
CA GLN A 178 -24.50 -14.73 -5.25
C GLN A 178 -25.65 -15.03 -6.23
N SER A 179 -26.14 -16.27 -6.24
CA SER A 179 -27.32 -16.66 -7.03
C SER A 179 -28.58 -15.93 -6.57
N TYR A 180 -28.80 -15.81 -5.26
CA TYR A 180 -29.92 -15.06 -4.69
C TYR A 180 -29.90 -13.58 -5.10
N LEU A 181 -28.75 -12.91 -4.96
CA LEU A 181 -28.59 -11.51 -5.36
C LEU A 181 -28.82 -11.31 -6.86
N LYS A 182 -28.31 -12.23 -7.70
CA LYS A 182 -28.50 -12.20 -9.15
C LYS A 182 -29.96 -12.42 -9.55
N ASN A 183 -30.64 -13.36 -8.91
CA ASN A 183 -32.07 -13.62 -9.10
C ASN A 183 -32.89 -12.38 -8.70
N LYS A 184 -32.55 -11.76 -7.57
CA LYS A 184 -33.17 -10.52 -7.09
C LYS A 184 -32.95 -9.32 -8.01
N GLU A 185 -31.75 -9.17 -8.58
CA GLU A 185 -31.41 -8.11 -9.55
C GLU A 185 -32.15 -8.30 -10.88
N LEU A 186 -32.36 -9.55 -11.31
CA LEU A 186 -33.15 -9.91 -12.50
C LEU A 186 -34.67 -9.85 -12.26
N GLY A 187 -35.14 -9.53 -11.05
CA GLY A 187 -36.55 -9.44 -10.71
C GLY A 187 -37.25 -10.80 -10.57
N TYR A 188 -36.50 -11.90 -10.37
CA TYR A 188 -37.10 -13.17 -9.97
C TYR A 188 -37.70 -12.99 -8.58
N THR A 189 -39.03 -13.04 -8.50
CA THR A 189 -39.76 -13.08 -7.23
C THR A 189 -39.72 -14.50 -6.68
N ASP A 190 -39.74 -14.63 -5.36
CA ASP A 190 -39.83 -15.94 -4.68
C ASP A 190 -41.00 -16.77 -5.24
N GLU A 191 -42.10 -16.12 -5.68
CA GLU A 191 -43.24 -16.75 -6.35
C GLU A 191 -42.88 -17.52 -7.63
N GLN A 192 -41.90 -17.07 -8.41
CA GLN A 192 -41.49 -17.75 -9.64
C GLN A 192 -40.64 -19.00 -9.34
N GLU A 193 -39.81 -18.97 -8.29
CA GLU A 193 -39.10 -20.15 -7.79
C GLU A 193 -40.07 -21.15 -7.17
N TYR A 194 -41.04 -20.68 -6.38
CA TYR A 194 -42.12 -21.51 -5.85
C TYR A 194 -42.93 -22.17 -6.98
N ALA A 195 -43.32 -21.42 -8.01
CA ALA A 195 -44.08 -21.95 -9.14
C ALA A 195 -43.27 -23.00 -9.93
N LYS A 196 -41.95 -22.81 -10.08
CA LYS A 196 -41.09 -23.79 -10.75
C LYS A 196 -40.90 -25.05 -9.91
N MET A 197 -40.66 -24.90 -8.61
CA MET A 197 -40.55 -26.02 -7.66
C MET A 197 -41.86 -26.80 -7.58
N GLU A 198 -43.00 -26.11 -7.58
CA GLU A 198 -44.32 -26.75 -7.58
C GLU A 198 -44.54 -27.56 -8.86
N LYS A 199 -44.14 -27.03 -10.02
CA LYS A 199 -44.21 -27.74 -11.30
C LYS A 199 -43.28 -28.97 -11.34
N GLU A 200 -42.08 -28.88 -10.78
CA GLU A 200 -41.15 -30.01 -10.66
C GLU A 200 -41.65 -31.07 -9.66
N MET A 201 -42.22 -30.63 -8.53
CA MET A 201 -42.85 -31.51 -7.54
C MET A 201 -44.04 -32.26 -8.15
N GLU A 202 -44.89 -31.57 -8.91
CA GLU A 202 -46.05 -32.19 -9.55
C GLU A 202 -45.62 -33.18 -10.64
N ALA A 203 -44.61 -32.85 -11.45
CA ALA A 203 -44.02 -33.78 -12.41
C ALA A 203 -43.41 -35.02 -11.72
N SER A 204 -42.74 -34.83 -10.58
CA SER A 204 -42.17 -35.92 -9.78
C SER A 204 -43.25 -36.84 -9.24
N LYS A 205 -44.33 -36.28 -8.64
CA LYS A 205 -45.50 -37.05 -8.18
C LYS A 205 -46.11 -37.88 -9.30
N VAL A 206 -46.29 -37.30 -10.48
CA VAL A 206 -46.83 -38.04 -11.64
C VAL A 206 -45.92 -39.22 -12.01
N SER A 207 -44.60 -39.02 -12.00
CA SER A 207 -43.66 -40.12 -12.30
C SER A 207 -43.68 -41.21 -11.22
N VAL A 208 -43.72 -40.83 -9.94
CA VAL A 208 -43.75 -41.76 -8.80
C VAL A 208 -45.06 -42.55 -8.82
N ASN A 209 -46.20 -41.88 -9.06
CA ASN A 209 -47.50 -42.54 -9.19
C ASN A 209 -47.53 -43.53 -10.36
N LYS A 210 -46.88 -43.19 -11.48
CA LYS A 210 -46.75 -44.12 -12.61
C LYS A 210 -45.94 -45.36 -12.24
N ILE A 211 -44.79 -45.18 -11.59
CA ILE A 211 -43.94 -46.29 -11.12
C ILE A 211 -44.72 -47.13 -10.09
N LEU A 212 -45.41 -46.50 -9.15
CA LEU A 212 -46.20 -47.19 -8.13
C LEU A 212 -47.29 -48.06 -8.77
N ASN A 213 -48.03 -47.52 -9.74
CA ASN A 213 -49.04 -48.29 -10.47
C ASN A 213 -48.44 -49.47 -11.25
N GLU A 214 -47.25 -49.32 -11.83
CA GLU A 214 -46.55 -50.43 -12.49
C GLU A 214 -46.08 -51.50 -11.48
N GLN A 215 -45.69 -51.11 -10.26
CA GLN A 215 -45.36 -52.07 -9.20
C GLN A 215 -46.59 -52.79 -8.68
N ILE A 216 -47.72 -52.09 -8.48
CA ILE A 216 -48.99 -52.69 -8.04
C ILE A 216 -49.41 -53.80 -9.01
N LYS A 217 -49.42 -53.52 -10.33
CA LYS A 217 -49.73 -54.54 -11.34
C LYS A 217 -48.79 -55.74 -11.30
N ARG A 218 -47.49 -55.51 -11.08
CA ARG A 218 -46.51 -56.60 -10.93
C ARG A 218 -46.78 -57.45 -9.70
N VAL A 219 -47.18 -56.84 -8.59
CA VAL A 219 -47.56 -57.57 -7.37
C VAL A 219 -48.79 -58.42 -7.65
N GLU A 220 -49.84 -57.86 -8.27
CA GLU A 220 -51.05 -58.61 -8.64
C GLU A 220 -50.76 -59.81 -9.56
N GLU A 221 -49.87 -59.63 -10.56
CA GLU A 221 -49.44 -60.73 -11.44
C GLU A 221 -48.68 -61.84 -10.69
N VAL A 222 -47.84 -61.47 -9.73
CA VAL A 222 -47.10 -62.43 -8.91
C VAL A 222 -48.04 -63.16 -7.95
N GLU A 223 -48.98 -62.44 -7.32
CA GLU A 223 -50.01 -63.05 -6.47
C GLU A 223 -50.84 -64.08 -7.23
N MET A 224 -51.27 -63.78 -8.46
CA MET A 224 -51.97 -64.77 -9.29
C MET A 224 -51.12 -66.02 -9.58
N LYS A 225 -49.80 -65.85 -9.82
CA LYS A 225 -48.89 -66.98 -10.02
C LYS A 225 -48.68 -67.81 -8.76
N ILE A 226 -48.58 -67.16 -7.60
CA ILE A 226 -48.46 -67.85 -6.30
C ILE A 226 -49.71 -68.69 -6.06
N ASN A 227 -50.91 -68.12 -6.21
CA ASN A 227 -52.17 -68.85 -6.03
C ASN A 227 -52.28 -70.06 -6.97
N ALA A 228 -51.83 -69.93 -8.23
CA ALA A 228 -51.82 -71.04 -9.18
C ALA A 228 -50.82 -72.15 -8.77
N LEU A 229 -49.64 -71.78 -8.29
CA LEU A 229 -48.64 -72.74 -7.79
C LEU A 229 -49.10 -73.43 -6.50
N GLU A 230 -49.75 -72.71 -5.59
CA GLU A 230 -50.33 -73.29 -4.37
C GLU A 230 -51.41 -74.32 -4.70
N ALA A 231 -52.29 -74.03 -5.66
CA ALA A 231 -53.29 -74.99 -6.13
C ALA A 231 -52.65 -76.26 -6.74
N GLN A 232 -51.56 -76.09 -7.51
CA GLN A 232 -50.80 -77.23 -8.05
C GLN A 232 -50.09 -78.03 -6.95
N ALA A 233 -49.52 -77.36 -5.95
CA ALA A 233 -48.86 -78.00 -4.81
C ALA A 233 -49.86 -78.84 -4.00
N GLN A 234 -51.06 -78.32 -3.74
CA GLN A 234 -52.13 -79.06 -3.07
C GLN A 234 -52.55 -80.32 -3.85
N GLU A 235 -52.58 -80.26 -5.19
CA GLU A 235 -52.93 -81.41 -6.01
C GLU A 235 -51.83 -82.49 -5.97
N LEU A 236 -50.56 -82.07 -5.99
CA LEU A 236 -49.42 -82.96 -5.83
C LEU A 236 -49.41 -83.63 -4.44
N GLU A 237 -49.75 -82.89 -3.37
CA GLU A 237 -49.87 -83.47 -2.03
C GLU A 237 -50.93 -84.58 -1.96
N LYS A 238 -52.13 -84.36 -2.53
CA LYS A 238 -53.17 -85.40 -2.63
C LYS A 238 -52.66 -86.64 -3.37
N LEU A 239 -51.92 -86.44 -4.46
CA LEU A 239 -51.36 -87.53 -5.25
C LEU A 239 -50.33 -88.33 -4.43
N ILE A 240 -49.43 -87.66 -3.71
CA ILE A 240 -48.42 -88.30 -2.84
C ILE A 240 -49.11 -89.16 -1.77
N VAL A 241 -50.15 -88.64 -1.12
CA VAL A 241 -50.91 -89.40 -0.11
C VAL A 241 -51.52 -90.66 -0.73
N SER A 242 -52.13 -90.56 -1.92
CA SER A 242 -52.72 -91.71 -2.61
C SER A 242 -51.69 -92.77 -3.01
N LEU A 243 -50.50 -92.35 -3.46
CA LEU A 243 -49.42 -93.24 -3.85
C LEU A 243 -48.81 -93.93 -2.63
N ASN A 244 -48.62 -93.20 -1.53
CA ASN A 244 -48.12 -93.77 -0.30
C ASN A 244 -49.05 -94.86 0.25
N ALA A 245 -50.37 -94.68 0.15
CA ALA A 245 -51.33 -95.74 0.49
C ALA A 245 -51.12 -96.99 -0.37
N LYS A 246 -51.04 -96.83 -1.70
CA LYS A 246 -50.80 -97.95 -2.64
C LYS A 246 -49.46 -98.67 -2.41
N VAL A 247 -48.39 -97.92 -2.13
CA VAL A 247 -47.07 -98.50 -1.85
C VAL A 247 -47.07 -99.23 -0.52
N SER A 248 -47.78 -98.71 0.48
CA SER A 248 -47.93 -99.37 1.78
C SER A 248 -48.69 -100.69 1.66
N GLU A 249 -49.77 -100.72 0.88
CA GLU A 249 -50.50 -101.96 0.54
C GLU A 249 -49.60 -102.97 -0.19
N LYS A 250 -48.82 -102.51 -1.18
CA LYS A 250 -47.91 -103.37 -1.92
C LYS A 250 -46.82 -103.97 -1.04
N ARG A 251 -46.23 -103.17 -0.14
CA ARG A 251 -45.19 -103.65 0.79
C ARG A 251 -45.69 -104.68 1.80
N LEU A 252 -46.98 -104.70 2.11
CA LEU A 252 -47.57 -105.72 2.99
C LEU A 252 -47.63 -107.11 2.31
N ASN A 253 -47.68 -107.15 0.99
CA ASN A 253 -47.88 -108.36 0.20
C ASN A 253 -46.60 -108.93 -0.44
N GLU A 254 -45.42 -108.33 -0.24
CA GLU A 254 -44.16 -108.79 -0.84
C GLU A 254 -43.45 -109.86 0.02
N ASP A 255 -43.15 -111.03 -0.58
CA ASP A 255 -42.38 -112.13 0.02
C ASP A 255 -40.88 -111.77 0.06
N PRO A 256 -40.24 -111.70 1.25
CA PRO A 256 -38.86 -111.23 1.39
C PRO A 256 -37.80 -112.11 0.70
N LEU A 257 -38.12 -113.32 0.23
CA LEU A 257 -37.17 -114.20 -0.47
C LEU A 257 -37.26 -114.17 -2.01
N GLU A 258 -38.26 -113.50 -2.60
CA GLU A 258 -38.45 -113.44 -4.05
C GLU A 258 -37.23 -112.86 -4.83
N PRO A 259 -36.60 -111.75 -4.39
CA PRO A 259 -35.48 -111.14 -5.12
C PRO A 259 -34.25 -112.06 -5.22
N ILE A 260 -34.07 -112.95 -4.24
CA ILE A 260 -32.93 -113.88 -4.16
C ILE A 260 -33.09 -115.02 -5.18
N ARG A 261 -34.32 -115.53 -5.39
CA ARG A 261 -34.61 -116.56 -6.40
C ARG A 261 -34.39 -116.04 -7.82
N ILE A 262 -34.88 -114.84 -8.11
CA ILE A 262 -34.76 -114.23 -9.44
C ILE A 262 -33.28 -114.04 -9.83
N ARG A 263 -32.44 -113.51 -8.92
CA ARG A 263 -30.99 -113.36 -9.17
C ARG A 263 -30.30 -114.68 -9.52
N ARG A 264 -30.70 -115.80 -8.90
CA ARG A 264 -30.11 -117.12 -9.13
C ARG A 264 -30.43 -117.68 -10.52
N VAL A 265 -31.65 -117.44 -11.01
CA VAL A 265 -32.10 -117.86 -12.36
C VAL A 265 -31.39 -117.05 -13.44
N PHE A 266 -31.25 -115.73 -13.27
CA PHE A 266 -30.57 -114.86 -14.23
C PHE A 266 -29.09 -115.19 -14.41
N LYS A 267 -28.39 -115.58 -13.33
CA LYS A 267 -26.98 -115.98 -13.40
C LYS A 267 -26.76 -117.24 -14.26
N LYS A 268 -27.57 -118.29 -14.06
CA LYS A 268 -27.50 -119.53 -14.86
C LYS A 268 -27.77 -119.28 -16.35
N ARG A 269 -28.70 -118.38 -16.68
CA ARG A 269 -29.03 -118.03 -18.07
C ARG A 269 -27.89 -117.27 -18.77
N MET A 270 -27.15 -116.45 -18.03
CA MET A 270 -26.00 -115.70 -18.57
C MET A 270 -24.85 -116.64 -18.93
N GLU A 271 -24.54 -117.63 -18.08
CA GLU A 271 -23.49 -118.62 -18.33
C GLU A 271 -23.75 -119.45 -19.61
N THR A 272 -25.00 -119.80 -19.88
CA THR A 272 -25.39 -120.55 -21.10
C THR A 272 -25.31 -119.70 -22.38
N LEU A 273 -25.52 -118.38 -22.28
CA LEU A 273 -25.41 -117.48 -23.43
C LEU A 273 -23.95 -117.26 -23.84
N VAL A 274 -23.03 -117.19 -22.87
CA VAL A 274 -21.60 -116.98 -23.12
C VAL A 274 -20.97 -118.17 -23.85
N THR A 275 -21.26 -119.41 -23.42
CA THR A 275 -20.74 -120.62 -24.07
C THR A 275 -21.24 -120.77 -25.51
N ARG A 276 -22.52 -120.47 -25.76
CA ARG A 276 -23.08 -120.43 -27.12
C ARG A 276 -22.35 -119.41 -28.02
N GLY A 277 -21.99 -118.25 -27.47
CA GLY A 277 -21.25 -117.21 -28.21
C GLY A 277 -19.79 -117.56 -28.55
N GLN A 278 -19.16 -118.47 -27.83
CA GLN A 278 -17.83 -119.00 -28.17
C GLN A 278 -17.89 -119.99 -29.34
N LEU A 279 -18.83 -120.95 -29.29
CA LEU A 279 -19.02 -121.93 -30.37
C LEU A 279 -19.33 -121.29 -31.72
N ILE A 280 -20.15 -120.23 -31.74
CA ILE A 280 -20.48 -119.51 -32.98
C ILE A 280 -19.22 -118.86 -33.60
N ARG A 281 -18.30 -118.35 -32.78
CA ARG A 281 -17.04 -117.75 -33.27
C ARG A 281 -16.10 -118.78 -33.88
N GLU A 282 -16.02 -119.99 -33.31
CA GLU A 282 -15.22 -121.07 -33.88
C GLU A 282 -15.76 -121.52 -35.26
N VAL A 283 -17.08 -121.67 -35.37
CA VAL A 283 -17.74 -122.02 -36.66
C VAL A 283 -17.48 -120.95 -37.72
N GLN A 284 -17.58 -119.66 -37.37
CA GLN A 284 -17.24 -118.57 -38.30
C GLN A 284 -15.77 -118.58 -38.70
N GLY A 285 -14.85 -118.88 -37.77
CA GLY A 285 -13.42 -119.03 -38.06
C GLY A 285 -13.14 -120.15 -39.07
N HIS A 286 -13.75 -121.32 -38.89
CA HIS A 286 -13.63 -122.43 -39.84
C HIS A 286 -14.21 -122.09 -41.22
N HIS A 287 -15.36 -121.42 -41.26
CA HIS A 287 -15.99 -121.02 -42.53
C HIS A 287 -15.09 -120.06 -43.32
N THR A 288 -14.47 -119.10 -42.65
CA THR A 288 -13.53 -118.14 -43.29
C THR A 288 -12.33 -118.86 -43.89
N ARG A 289 -11.83 -119.92 -43.22
CA ARG A 289 -10.74 -120.76 -43.72
C ARG A 289 -11.12 -121.51 -45.00
N ILE A 290 -12.34 -122.05 -45.06
CA ILE A 290 -12.85 -122.77 -46.24
C ILE A 290 -12.98 -121.82 -47.43
N VAL A 291 -13.51 -120.61 -47.21
CA VAL A 291 -13.64 -119.59 -48.27
C VAL A 291 -12.26 -119.20 -48.82
N LEU A 292 -11.25 -119.03 -47.96
CA LEU A 292 -9.87 -118.77 -48.39
C LEU A 292 -9.27 -119.90 -49.23
N LEU A 293 -9.53 -121.16 -48.86
CA LEU A 293 -9.08 -122.31 -49.65
C LEU A 293 -9.80 -122.40 -51.00
N GLN A 294 -11.08 -122.02 -51.06
CA GLN A 294 -11.83 -121.93 -52.31
C GLN A 294 -11.30 -120.83 -53.22
N THR A 295 -10.92 -119.66 -52.69
CA THR A 295 -10.31 -118.59 -53.50
C THR A 295 -8.91 -118.95 -53.99
N GLU A 296 -8.10 -119.65 -53.20
CA GLU A 296 -6.81 -120.20 -53.68
C GLU A 296 -6.99 -121.21 -54.81
N LEU A 297 -8.02 -122.08 -54.72
CA LEU A 297 -8.32 -123.06 -55.75
C LEU A 297 -8.79 -122.41 -57.07
N GLU A 298 -9.62 -121.36 -56.99
CA GLU A 298 -10.00 -120.50 -58.13
C GLU A 298 -8.78 -119.81 -58.75
N LEU A 299 -7.88 -119.25 -57.93
CA LEU A 299 -6.64 -118.61 -58.42
C LEU A 299 -5.69 -119.62 -59.11
N LEU A 300 -5.60 -120.85 -58.60
CA LEU A 300 -4.83 -121.93 -59.23
C LEU A 300 -5.46 -122.41 -60.55
N ARG A 301 -6.80 -122.44 -60.64
CA ARG A 301 -7.51 -122.70 -61.90
C ARG A 301 -7.19 -121.66 -62.97
N LEU A 302 -7.18 -120.37 -62.60
CA LEU A 302 -6.83 -119.26 -63.49
C LEU A 302 -5.35 -119.29 -63.94
N LYS A 303 -4.46 -119.90 -63.14
CA LYS A 303 -3.02 -120.04 -63.47
C LYS A 303 -2.71 -121.15 -64.49
N THR A 304 -3.62 -122.12 -64.67
CA THR A 304 -3.35 -123.33 -65.48
C THR A 304 -4.10 -123.34 -66.82
N TYR A 305 -5.10 -122.47 -67.01
CA TYR A 305 -5.81 -122.29 -68.29
C TYR A 305 -6.15 -120.79 -68.51
N PRO A 306 -5.48 -120.08 -69.43
CA PRO A 306 -5.85 -118.71 -69.77
C PRO A 306 -7.14 -118.72 -70.61
N THR A 307 -8.23 -118.19 -70.08
CA THR A 307 -9.49 -118.05 -70.81
C THR A 307 -9.41 -116.92 -71.83
N LEU A 308 -9.31 -117.34 -73.10
CA LEU A 308 -9.53 -116.53 -74.29
C LEU A 308 -10.89 -115.83 -74.24
N ALA A 309 -10.88 -114.52 -74.45
CA ALA A 309 -12.09 -113.73 -74.70
C ALA A 309 -12.80 -114.25 -75.95
N SER A 310 -14.02 -114.77 -75.80
CA SER A 310 -14.88 -115.17 -76.91
C SER A 310 -16.33 -115.43 -76.46
N PHE A 311 -17.17 -114.42 -76.72
CA PHE A 311 -18.49 -114.50 -77.35
C PHE A 311 -19.75 -115.04 -76.63
N ARG A 312 -20.86 -114.34 -76.99
CA ARG A 312 -22.30 -114.66 -77.01
C ARG A 312 -23.10 -114.34 -75.74
N THR A 313 -23.91 -113.27 -75.72
CA THR A 313 -25.25 -113.01 -76.32
C THR A 313 -26.41 -113.64 -75.57
N ILE A 314 -27.38 -112.77 -75.21
CA ILE A 314 -28.84 -113.02 -75.03
C ILE A 314 -29.14 -113.86 -73.76
N THR A 315 -29.94 -113.46 -72.77
CA THR A 315 -31.14 -112.60 -72.60
C THR A 315 -31.08 -111.92 -71.24
#